data_AF-A0A517VGP4-F1
#
_entry.id   AF-A0A517VGP4-F1
#
_cell.length_a   1.000
_cell.length_b   1.000
_cell.length_c   1.000
_cell.angle_alpha   90.00
_cell.angle_beta   90.00
_cell.angle_gamma   90.00
#
_symmetry.space_group_name_H-M   'P 1'
#
loop_
_entity.id
_entity.type
_entity.pdbx_description
1 polymer ?
#
loop_
_entity_poly.entity_id
_entity_poly.type
_entity_poly.pdbx_seq_one_letter_code
_entity_poly.pdbx_strand_id
1 'polypeptide(L)'
;MTEPVQLSEPEKASLQRILSIDNLESQKRIAYPFWALAGFTFVISQVALLWNPLFCITLLPIAFAMLMIGMARIGYYRLYRLIHYQNAVTDKSVNKLS
;
A
#
# COMPACT_ATOMS: atom_id res chain seq x y z
N MET A 1 10.30 -23.07 8.26
CA MET A 1 9.89 -23.74 7.01
C MET A 1 8.69 -22.96 6.49
N THR A 2 8.89 -22.14 5.46
CA THR A 2 7.82 -21.32 4.88
C THR A 2 7.36 -22.08 3.65
N GLU A 3 6.14 -22.63 3.68
CA GLU A 3 5.59 -23.34 2.52
C GLU A 3 5.54 -22.40 1.30
N PRO A 4 5.96 -22.86 0.11
CA PRO A 4 5.89 -22.06 -1.09
C PRO A 4 4.42 -21.78 -1.40
N VAL A 5 4.02 -20.51 -1.34
CA VAL A 5 2.69 -20.06 -1.72
C VAL A 5 2.53 -20.35 -3.22
N GLN A 6 1.88 -21.46 -3.55
CA GLN A 6 1.57 -21.82 -4.94
C GLN A 6 0.40 -20.97 -5.41
N LEU A 7 0.71 -19.81 -5.97
CA LEU A 7 -0.26 -18.94 -6.64
C LEU A 7 -0.79 -19.63 -7.90
N SER A 8 -2.11 -19.61 -8.07
CA SER A 8 -2.76 -20.14 -9.26
C SER A 8 -2.34 -19.36 -10.53
N GLU A 9 -2.34 -20.01 -11.69
CA GLU A 9 -2.01 -19.38 -12.98
C GLU A 9 -2.74 -18.04 -13.27
N PRO A 10 -4.05 -17.87 -12.96
CA PRO A 10 -4.70 -16.56 -13.12
C PRO A 10 -4.19 -15.50 -12.13
N GLU A 11 -3.81 -15.88 -10.91
CA GLU A 11 -3.21 -14.96 -9.92
C GLU A 11 -1.81 -14.52 -10.36
N LYS A 12 -1.03 -15.42 -10.96
CA LYS A 12 0.27 -15.09 -11.57
C LYS A 12 0.13 -14.11 -12.74
N ALA A 13 -0.83 -14.32 -13.65
CA ALA A 13 -1.05 -13.44 -14.79
C ALA A 13 -1.51 -12.04 -14.35
N SER A 14 -2.38 -11.97 -13.33
CA SER A 14 -2.81 -10.71 -12.72
C SER A 14 -1.64 -10.01 -12.02
N LEU A 15 -0.79 -10.76 -11.31
CA LEU A 15 0.45 -10.27 -10.72
C LEU A 15 1.43 -9.76 -11.76
N GLN A 16 1.66 -10.47 -12.87
CA GLN A 16 2.52 -10.03 -13.96
C GLN A 16 2.03 -8.73 -14.59
N ARG A 17 0.71 -8.57 -14.75
CA ARG A 17 0.10 -7.34 -15.27
C ARG A 17 0.21 -6.16 -14.30
N ILE A 18 0.16 -6.42 -13.00
CA ILE A 18 0.47 -5.42 -11.98
C ILE A 18 1.99 -5.15 -11.95
N LEU A 19 2.80 -6.17 -12.23
CA LEU A 19 4.26 -6.09 -12.19
C LEU A 19 4.87 -5.33 -13.37
N SER A 20 4.18 -5.27 -14.51
CA SER A 20 4.60 -4.52 -15.70
C SER A 20 4.38 -3.00 -15.58
N ILE A 21 3.81 -2.53 -14.47
CA ILE A 21 3.65 -1.11 -14.19
C ILE A 21 4.99 -0.56 -13.69
N ASP A 22 5.82 -0.07 -14.60
CA ASP A 22 7.17 0.48 -14.31
C ASP A 22 7.17 1.66 -13.30
N ASN A 23 6.02 2.33 -13.12
CA ASN A 23 5.93 3.57 -12.36
C ASN A 23 5.21 3.41 -11.00
N LEU A 24 5.57 2.38 -10.23
CA LEU A 24 5.05 2.12 -8.88
C LEU A 24 5.56 3.11 -7.82
N GLU A 25 6.63 3.84 -8.11
CA GLU A 25 7.10 4.94 -7.25
C GLU A 25 6.05 6.04 -7.10
N SER A 26 5.23 6.24 -8.13
CA SER A 26 4.07 7.15 -8.09
C SER A 26 3.07 6.75 -7.00
N GLN A 27 2.80 5.45 -6.79
CA GLN A 27 1.88 5.00 -5.74
C GLN A 27 2.40 5.31 -4.33
N LYS A 28 3.72 5.13 -4.11
CA LYS A 28 4.38 5.54 -2.87
C LYS A 28 4.34 7.05 -2.70
N ARG A 29 4.62 7.80 -3.77
CA ARG A 29 4.64 9.27 -3.78
C ARG A 29 3.28 9.87 -3.46
N ILE A 30 2.20 9.21 -3.91
CA ILE A 30 0.81 9.60 -3.63
C ILE A 30 0.38 9.21 -2.22
N ALA A 31 0.97 8.19 -1.59
CA ALA A 31 0.61 7.82 -0.22
C ALA A 31 0.98 8.90 0.82
N TYR A 32 2.11 9.58 0.63
CA TYR A 32 2.58 10.65 1.53
C TYR A 32 1.62 11.84 1.67
N PRO A 33 1.09 12.45 0.59
CA PRO A 33 0.11 13.52 0.73
C PRO A 33 -1.18 13.04 1.38
N PHE A 34 -1.63 11.80 1.14
CA PHE A 34 -2.80 11.24 1.84
C PHE A 34 -2.55 11.09 3.35
N TRP A 35 -1.35 10.68 3.76
CA TRP A 35 -0.98 10.61 5.18
C TRP A 35 -0.87 11.99 5.82
N ALA A 36 -0.26 12.96 5.12
CA ALA A 36 -0.19 14.33 5.59
C ALA A 36 -1.60 14.91 5.76
N LEU A 37 -2.47 14.73 4.76
CA LEU A 37 -3.85 15.19 4.81
C LEU A 37 -4.64 14.51 5.94
N ALA A 38 -4.47 13.20 6.15
CA ALA A 38 -5.07 12.48 7.26
C ALA A 38 -4.62 13.05 8.62
N GLY A 39 -3.32 13.31 8.79
CA GLY A 39 -2.75 13.92 9.98
C GLY A 39 -3.31 15.32 10.25
N PHE A 40 -3.37 16.18 9.22
CA PHE A 40 -3.98 17.51 9.33
C PHE A 40 -5.46 17.43 9.70
N THR A 41 -6.22 16.58 9.03
CA THR A 41 -7.66 16.41 9.27
C THR A 41 -7.92 15.93 10.70
N PHE A 42 -7.06 15.05 11.23
CA PHE A 42 -7.13 14.61 12.63
C PHE A 42 -6.81 15.75 13.62
N VAL A 43 -5.76 16.54 13.40
CA VAL A 43 -5.46 17.68 14.29
C VAL A 43 -6.61 18.69 14.28
N ILE A 44 -7.18 18.98 13.11
CA ILE A 44 -8.33 19.88 12.96
C ILE A 44 -9.55 19.31 13.71
N SER A 45 -9.81 18.00 13.63
CA SER A 45 -10.94 17.39 14.35
C SER A 45 -10.80 17.52 15.87
N GLN A 46 -9.58 17.39 16.39
CA GLN A 46 -9.32 17.56 17.83
C GLN A 46 -9.53 19.01 18.29
N VAL A 47 -9.14 20.01 17.48
CA VAL A 47 -9.42 21.42 17.78
C VAL A 47 -10.92 21.71 17.69
N ALA A 48 -11.61 21.10 16.73
CA ALA A 48 -13.04 21.28 16.53
C ALA A 48 -13.89 20.75 17.70
N LEU A 49 -13.38 19.81 18.51
CA LEU A 49 -14.04 19.35 19.73
C LEU A 49 -14.33 20.49 20.72
N LEU A 50 -13.51 21.54 20.73
CA LEU A 50 -13.68 22.69 21.63
C LEU A 50 -14.82 23.63 21.21
N TRP A 51 -15.25 23.57 19.95
CA TRP A 51 -16.33 24.43 19.43
C TRP A 51 -17.60 23.66 19.10
N ASN A 52 -17.50 22.55 18.38
CA ASN A 52 -18.68 21.77 18.01
C ASN A 52 -18.31 20.30 17.76
N PRO A 53 -18.78 19.37 18.61
CA PRO A 53 -18.42 17.95 18.55
C PRO A 53 -18.92 17.24 17.29
N LEU A 54 -19.93 17.77 16.58
CA LEU A 54 -20.42 17.19 15.33
C LEU A 54 -19.35 17.20 14.22
N PHE A 55 -18.49 18.21 14.20
CA PHE A 55 -17.37 18.24 13.24
C PHE A 55 -16.35 17.14 13.52
N CYS A 56 -16.15 16.75 14.78
CA CYS A 56 -15.27 15.64 15.10
C CYS A 56 -15.87 14.32 14.57
N ILE A 57 -17.17 14.10 14.76
CA ILE A 57 -17.87 12.89 14.29
C ILE A 57 -17.79 12.75 12.77
N THR A 58 -17.76 13.84 12.00
CA THR A 58 -17.65 13.80 10.54
C THR A 58 -16.21 13.77 10.03
N LEU A 59 -15.28 14.46 10.69
CA LEU A 59 -13.88 14.55 10.27
C LEU A 59 -13.05 13.31 10.64
N LEU A 60 -13.34 12.66 11.78
CA LEU A 60 -12.59 11.46 12.20
C LEU A 60 -12.69 10.31 11.17
N PRO A 61 -13.88 9.96 10.66
CA PRO A 61 -14.02 8.94 9.61
C PRO A 61 -13.31 9.32 8.31
N ILE A 62 -13.30 10.61 7.95
CA ILE A 62 -12.60 11.11 6.76
C ILE A 62 -11.09 10.96 6.93
N ALA A 63 -10.54 11.37 8.06
CA ALA A 63 -9.12 11.21 8.38
C ALA A 63 -8.72 9.72 8.38
N PHE A 64 -9.58 8.86 8.95
CA PHE A 64 -9.36 7.41 8.96
C PHE A 64 -9.38 6.81 7.55
N ALA A 65 -10.33 7.18 6.71
CA ALA A 65 -10.40 6.71 5.32
C ALA A 65 -9.15 7.12 4.51
N MET A 66 -8.68 8.37 4.67
CA MET A 66 -7.46 8.84 4.02
C MET A 66 -6.21 8.08 4.49
N LEU A 67 -6.13 7.77 5.79
CA LEU A 67 -5.06 6.97 6.36
C LEU A 67 -5.06 5.55 5.79
N MET A 68 -6.24 4.91 5.73
CA MET A 68 -6.41 3.57 5.14
C MET A 68 -6.01 3.54 3.66
N ILE A 69 -6.38 4.55 2.87
CA ILE A 69 -5.99 4.67 1.46
C ILE A 69 -4.46 4.78 1.34
N GLY A 70 -3.82 5.63 2.14
CA GLY A 70 -2.36 5.76 2.11
C GLY A 70 -1.65 4.46 2.54
N MET A 71 -2.16 3.78 3.57
CA MET A 71 -1.63 2.48 4.04
C MET A 71 -1.77 1.40 2.97
N ALA A 72 -2.92 1.31 2.30
CA ALA A 72 -3.15 0.35 1.22
C ALA A 72 -2.16 0.58 0.05
N ARG A 73 -1.94 1.84 -0.35
CA ARG A 73 -0.98 2.20 -1.41
C ARG A 73 0.45 1.79 -1.08
N ILE A 74 0.89 1.94 0.18
CA ILE A 74 2.22 1.47 0.63
C ILE A 74 2.26 -0.06 0.72
N GLY A 75 1.17 -0.69 1.16
CA GLY A 75 1.01 -2.14 1.19
C GLY A 75 1.20 -2.76 -0.19
N TYR A 76 0.55 -2.21 -1.22
CA TYR A 76 0.72 -2.63 -2.61
C TYR A 76 2.18 -2.49 -3.08
N TYR A 77 2.84 -1.38 -2.75
CA TYR A 77 4.25 -1.18 -3.08
C TYR A 77 5.17 -2.22 -2.40
N ARG A 78 4.95 -2.52 -1.11
CA ARG A 78 5.76 -3.50 -0.36
C ARG A 78 5.55 -4.93 -0.88
N LEU A 79 4.29 -5.31 -1.13
CA LEU A 79 3.94 -6.63 -1.66
C LEU A 79 4.60 -6.85 -3.02
N TYR A 80 4.52 -5.84 -3.89
CA TYR A 80 5.18 -5.84 -5.20
C TYR A 80 6.70 -6.07 -5.09
N ARG A 81 7.39 -5.32 -4.22
CA ARG A 81 8.84 -5.45 -4.04
C ARG A 81 9.24 -6.84 -3.53
N LEU A 82 8.46 -7.43 -2.63
CA LEU A 82 8.72 -8.77 -2.09
C LEU A 82 8.59 -9.84 -3.18
N ILE A 83 7.56 -9.76 -4.03
CA ILE A 83 7.35 -10.71 -5.13
C ILE A 83 8.46 -10.56 -6.19
N HIS A 84 8.83 -9.32 -6.53
CA HIS A 84 9.92 -9.10 -7.49
C HIS A 84 11.27 -9.59 -6.95
N TYR A 85 11.53 -9.43 -5.65
CA TYR A 85 12.72 -9.97 -5.00
C TYR A 85 12.75 -11.50 -5.02
N GLN A 86 11.61 -12.14 -4.73
CA GLN A 86 11.49 -13.60 -4.82
C GLN A 86 11.71 -14.11 -6.23
N ASN A 87 11.11 -13.50 -7.25
CA ASN A 87 11.30 -13.90 -8.64
C ASN A 87 12.75 -13.75 -9.11
N ALA A 88 13.43 -12.65 -8.75
CA ALA A 88 14.84 -12.44 -9.09
C ALA A 88 15.78 -13.44 -8.39
N VAL A 89 15.43 -13.91 -7.18
CA VAL A 89 16.18 -14.93 -6.45
C VAL A 89 15.95 -16.32 -7.06
N THR A 90 14.70 -16.64 -7.42
CA THR A 90 14.35 -17.91 -8.09
C THR A 90 15.06 -18.03 -9.44
N ASP A 91 15.08 -16.98 -10.24
CA ASP A 91 15.72 -16.99 -11.57
C ASP A 91 17.25 -17.17 -11.47
N LYS A 92 17.89 -16.51 -10.48
CA LYS A 92 19.32 -16.72 -10.17
C LYS A 92 19.63 -18.13 -9.68
N SER A 93 18.68 -18.79 -9.01
CA SER A 93 18.85 -20.16 -8.54
C SER A 93 18.75 -21.17 -9.68
N VAL A 94 17.82 -20.96 -10.63
CA VAL A 94 17.66 -21.78 -11.84
C VAL A 94 18.90 -21.66 -12.74
N ASN A 95 19.42 -20.45 -12.94
CA ASN A 95 20.58 -20.20 -13.80
C ASN A 95 21.93 -20.63 -13.19
N LYS A 96 21.97 -21.06 -11.92
CA LYS A 96 23.16 -21.65 -11.28
C LYS A 96 23.20 -23.18 -11.37
N LEU A 97 22.08 -23.80 -11.74
CA LEU A 97 21.91 -25.25 -11.86
C LEU A 97 22.00 -25.73 -13.31
N SER A 98 22.02 -24.80 -14.29
CA SER A 98 22.33 -25.01 -15.70
C SER A 98 23.80 -24.71 -16.00
#